data_AF-A0A1F3NI10-F1
#
_entry.id   AF-A0A1F3NI10-F1
#
_cell.length_a   1.000
_cell.length_b   1.000
_cell.length_c   1.000
_cell.angle_alpha   90.00
_cell.angle_beta   90.00
_cell.angle_gamma   90.00
#
_symmetry.space_group_name_H-M   'P 1'
#
loop_
_entity.id
_entity.type
_entity.pdbx_description
1 polymer ?
#
loop_
_entity_poly.entity_id
_entity_poly.type
_entity_poly.pdbx_seq_one_letter_code
_entity_poly.pdbx_strand_id
1 'polypeptide(L)'
;MIIDLASFTHDEDINDTRLRLKIREKRNAGIKFTTSGSNDYISSVTIWMSEGRNRTERKINLSIPKGKFLFYLHFPNADYLSIKQIMRKAQADNANIPEIIDIVNVLIELGVIENS
;
A
#
# COMPACT_ATOMS: atom_id res chain seq x y z
N MET A 1 16.64 24.47 7.03
CA MET A 1 16.15 23.46 6.07
C MET A 1 14.70 23.20 6.43
N ILE A 2 13.77 23.78 5.68
CA ILE A 2 12.33 23.67 5.93
C ILE A 2 11.88 22.53 5.02
N ILE A 3 11.39 21.43 5.60
CA ILE A 3 10.81 20.35 4.81
C ILE A 3 9.44 20.87 4.38
N ASP A 4 9.35 21.24 3.11
CA ASP A 4 8.14 21.78 2.50
C ASP A 4 7.16 20.64 2.19
N LEU A 5 6.05 20.61 2.91
CA LEU A 5 5.00 19.59 2.81
C LEU A 5 3.89 20.01 1.81
N ALA A 6 4.17 20.97 0.90
CA ALA A 6 3.17 21.50 -0.04
C ALA A 6 3.11 20.77 -1.40
N SER A 7 3.81 19.63 -1.56
CA SER A 7 3.79 18.86 -2.81
C SER A 7 2.70 17.78 -2.89
N PHE A 8 1.84 17.64 -1.87
CA PHE A 8 0.87 16.54 -1.77
C PHE A 8 -0.61 16.92 -1.98
N THR A 9 -0.89 18.00 -2.69
CA THR A 9 -2.24 18.25 -3.21
C THR A 9 -2.13 18.61 -4.68
N HIS A 10 -2.36 17.63 -5.54
CA HIS A 10 -2.68 17.91 -6.94
C HIS A 10 -4.10 17.42 -7.19
N ASP A 11 -4.94 18.44 -7.38
CA ASP A 11 -6.33 18.41 -7.77
C ASP A 11 -6.63 17.45 -8.93
N GLU A 12 -7.89 17.03 -8.90
CA GLU A 12 -8.68 16.35 -9.91
C GLU A 12 -8.18 16.43 -11.35
N ASP A 13 -7.75 15.29 -11.87
CA ASP A 13 -8.04 14.95 -13.25
C ASP A 13 -8.29 13.44 -13.37
N ILE A 14 -9.33 13.08 -14.12
CA ILE A 14 -9.93 11.74 -14.26
C ILE A 14 -8.97 10.73 -14.95
N ASN A 15 -7.71 11.14 -15.15
CA ASN A 15 -6.59 10.34 -15.64
C ASN A 15 -5.40 10.46 -14.68
N ASP A 16 -5.59 10.12 -13.40
CA ASP A 16 -4.46 9.94 -12.51
C ASP A 16 -3.57 8.80 -13.06
N THR A 17 -2.48 9.19 -13.72
CA THR A 17 -1.55 8.28 -14.38
C THR A 17 -0.95 7.30 -13.37
N ARG A 18 -0.90 7.68 -12.08
CA ARG A 18 -0.46 6.82 -10.97
C ARG A 18 -1.36 5.60 -10.83
N LEU A 19 -2.64 5.69 -11.17
CA LEU A 19 -3.56 4.53 -11.14
C LEU A 19 -3.20 3.44 -12.18
N ARG A 20 -2.43 3.80 -13.22
CA ARG A 20 -1.92 2.85 -14.22
C ARG A 20 -0.66 2.13 -13.74
N LEU A 21 -0.02 2.61 -12.66
CA LEU A 21 1.15 1.99 -12.07
C LEU A 21 0.83 0.54 -11.70
N LYS A 22 1.65 -0.37 -12.20
CA LYS A 22 1.53 -1.79 -11.95
C LYS A 22 2.38 -2.14 -10.74
N ILE A 23 1.74 -2.71 -9.73
CA ILE A 23 2.36 -3.01 -8.44
C ILE A 23 2.16 -4.48 -8.06
N ARG A 24 3.08 -5.01 -7.26
CA ARG A 24 2.93 -6.28 -6.55
C ARG A 24 3.70 -6.24 -5.23
N GLU A 25 3.38 -7.16 -4.34
CA GLU A 25 4.18 -7.37 -3.14
C GLU A 25 5.60 -7.83 -3.51
N LYS A 26 6.61 -7.27 -2.87
CA LYS A 26 8.01 -7.67 -3.07
C LYS A 26 8.29 -8.95 -2.27
N ARG A 27 8.98 -9.90 -2.90
CA ARG A 27 9.36 -11.15 -2.24
C ARG A 27 10.28 -10.89 -1.03
N ASN A 28 9.97 -11.54 0.09
CA ASN A 28 10.78 -11.52 1.30
C ASN A 28 11.00 -10.11 1.89
N ALA A 29 10.00 -9.23 1.81
CA ALA A 29 10.10 -7.87 2.33
C ALA A 29 10.10 -7.75 3.88
N GLY A 30 10.16 -8.87 4.61
CA GLY A 30 10.19 -8.84 6.08
C GLY A 30 8.92 -8.25 6.69
N ILE A 31 7.78 -8.45 6.04
CA ILE A 31 6.49 -7.89 6.44
C ILE A 31 5.47 -8.94 6.86
N LYS A 32 4.53 -8.50 7.68
CA LYS A 32 3.36 -9.27 8.10
C LYS A 32 2.10 -8.42 7.93
N PHE A 33 1.22 -8.84 7.03
CA PHE A 33 -0.13 -8.31 6.95
C PHE A 33 -1.01 -8.97 8.01
N THR A 34 -1.72 -8.16 8.79
CA THR A 34 -2.68 -8.64 9.79
C THR A 34 -4.08 -8.38 9.27
N THR A 35 -4.84 -9.44 8.98
CA THR A 35 -6.26 -9.35 8.61
C THR A 35 -7.11 -8.97 9.83
N SER A 36 -8.26 -8.33 9.58
CA SER A 36 -9.29 -8.15 10.60
C SER A 36 -9.94 -9.51 10.94
N GLY A 37 -10.56 -9.63 12.12
CA GLY A 37 -11.23 -10.86 12.56
C GLY A 37 -12.34 -11.35 11.62
N SER A 38 -12.95 -10.43 10.85
CA SER A 38 -13.95 -10.73 9.81
C SER A 38 -13.33 -11.18 8.48
N ASN A 39 -12.01 -11.12 8.34
CA ASN A 39 -11.23 -11.45 7.14
C ASN A 39 -11.57 -10.63 5.87
N ASP A 40 -12.20 -9.46 6.03
CA ASP A 40 -12.65 -8.62 4.90
C ASP A 40 -11.64 -7.52 4.50
N TYR A 41 -10.63 -7.26 5.34
CA TYR A 41 -9.61 -6.23 5.10
C TYR A 41 -8.35 -6.45 5.95
N ILE A 42 -7.24 -5.84 5.54
CA ILE A 42 -6.01 -5.77 6.34
C ILE A 42 -6.12 -4.64 7.37
N SER A 43 -6.01 -4.96 8.66
CA SER A 43 -6.09 -3.98 9.75
C SER A 43 -4.76 -3.27 10.00
N SER A 44 -3.63 -3.97 9.80
CA SER A 44 -2.30 -3.40 10.02
C SER A 44 -1.21 -4.14 9.24
N VAL A 45 -0.14 -3.43 8.93
CA VAL A 45 1.10 -3.96 8.35
C VAL A 45 2.20 -3.82 9.38
N THR A 46 2.83 -4.93 9.75
CA THR A 46 4.04 -4.92 10.59
C THR A 46 5.25 -5.18 9.71
N ILE A 47 6.27 -4.33 9.83
CA ILE A 47 7.49 -4.38 9.03
C ILE A 47 8.67 -4.59 9.99
N TRP A 48 9.50 -5.60 9.72
CA TRP A 48 10.70 -5.87 10.51
C TRP A 48 11.91 -5.20 9.84
N MET A 49 12.49 -4.21 10.52
CA MET A 49 13.58 -3.40 9.96
C MET A 49 14.98 -3.93 10.32
N SER A 50 15.11 -4.85 11.29
CA SER A 50 16.41 -5.36 11.76
C SER A 50 16.43 -6.87 11.98
N GLU A 51 17.61 -7.47 11.79
CA GLU A 51 17.89 -8.87 12.10
C GLU A 51 18.51 -9.03 13.50
N GLY A 52 18.24 -10.15 14.18
CA GLY A 52 18.83 -10.48 15.50
C GLY A 52 17.90 -10.29 16.71
N ARG A 53 18.49 -10.22 17.91
CA ARG A 53 17.76 -10.19 19.20
C ARG A 53 17.10 -8.85 19.53
N ASN A 54 17.45 -7.78 18.81
CA ASN A 54 16.88 -6.45 18.96
C ASN A 54 16.06 -6.08 17.71
N ARG A 55 15.03 -6.88 17.44
CA ARG A 55 14.13 -6.69 16.30
C ARG A 55 13.29 -5.43 16.53
N THR A 56 13.53 -4.41 15.72
CA THR A 56 12.68 -3.22 15.68
C THR A 56 11.55 -3.51 14.69
N GLU A 57 10.33 -3.61 15.20
CA GLU A 57 9.14 -3.71 14.39
C GLU A 57 8.48 -2.33 14.24
N ARG A 58 8.04 -2.03 13.01
CA ARG A 58 7.21 -0.87 12.72
C ARG A 58 5.83 -1.35 12.34
N LYS A 59 4.84 -1.06 13.18
CA LYS A 59 3.43 -1.35 12.90
C LYS A 59 2.75 -0.11 12.32
N ILE A 60 2.14 -0.27 11.15
CA ILE A 60 1.32 0.73 10.48
C ILE A 60 -0.13 0.27 10.58
N ASN A 61 -0.96 1.05 11.26
CA ASN A 61 -2.41 0.78 11.29
C ASN A 61 -3.03 1.37 10.02
N LEU A 62 -3.92 0.59 9.41
CA LEU A 62 -4.57 0.97 8.16
C LEU A 62 -6.00 1.40 8.43
N SER A 63 -6.46 2.41 7.70
CA SER A 63 -7.87 2.70 7.56
C SER A 63 -8.57 1.57 6.79
N ILE A 64 -9.90 1.48 6.90
CA ILE A 64 -10.68 0.45 6.20
C ILE A 64 -10.45 0.49 4.68
N PRO A 65 -10.45 1.66 4.00
CA PRO A 65 -10.18 1.71 2.55
C PRO A 65 -8.78 1.19 2.19
N LYS A 66 -7.74 1.62 2.92
CA LYS A 66 -6.36 1.13 2.74
C LYS A 66 -6.27 -0.38 2.94
N GLY A 67 -6.91 -0.88 3.99
CA GLY A 67 -6.94 -2.29 4.34
C GLY A 67 -7.62 -3.17 3.30
N LYS A 68 -8.75 -2.71 2.76
CA LYS A 68 -9.46 -3.39 1.67
C LYS A 68 -8.63 -3.41 0.41
N PHE A 69 -7.99 -2.29 0.06
CA PHE A 69 -7.10 -2.23 -1.09
C PHE A 69 -5.94 -3.23 -0.98
N LEU A 70 -5.22 -3.24 0.14
CA LEU A 70 -4.08 -4.14 0.35
C LEU A 70 -4.47 -5.61 0.42
N PHE A 71 -5.70 -5.93 0.82
CA PHE A 71 -6.22 -7.30 0.79
C PHE A 71 -6.24 -7.90 -0.62
N TYR A 72 -6.39 -7.07 -1.66
CA TYR A 72 -6.38 -7.48 -3.06
C TYR A 72 -5.02 -7.29 -3.75
N LEU A 73 -3.99 -6.88 -3.00
CA LEU A 73 -2.63 -6.80 -3.53
C LEU A 73 -2.14 -8.19 -3.94
N HIS A 74 -1.54 -8.28 -5.10
CA HIS A 74 -1.01 -9.54 -5.62
C HIS A 74 0.28 -9.95 -4.89
N PHE A 75 0.35 -11.23 -4.54
CA PHE A 75 1.52 -11.87 -3.94
C PHE A 75 2.76 -11.78 -4.84
N PRO A 76 3.98 -11.95 -4.29
CA PRO A 76 5.22 -11.76 -5.04
C PRO A 76 5.42 -12.64 -6.27
N ASN A 77 4.76 -13.80 -6.30
CA ASN A 77 4.87 -14.76 -7.41
C ASN A 77 3.80 -14.54 -8.50
N ALA A 78 2.92 -13.55 -8.34
CA ALA A 78 1.87 -13.23 -9.30
C ALA A 78 2.28 -12.06 -10.23
N ASP A 79 1.54 -11.90 -11.33
CA ASP A 79 1.71 -10.78 -12.24
C ASP A 79 1.39 -9.44 -11.56
N TYR A 80 2.11 -8.40 -11.97
CA TYR A 80 1.83 -7.04 -11.51
C TYR A 80 0.42 -6.62 -11.91
N LEU A 81 -0.31 -6.06 -10.96
CA LEU A 81 -1.66 -5.53 -11.19
C LEU A 81 -1.64 -4.00 -11.07
N SER A 82 -2.38 -3.31 -11.93
CA SER A 82 -2.49 -1.85 -11.81
C SER A 82 -3.27 -1.45 -10.55
N ILE A 83 -2.91 -0.32 -9.93
CA ILE A 83 -3.64 0.23 -8.78
C ILE A 83 -5.15 0.34 -9.12
N LYS A 84 -5.49 0.80 -10.32
CA LYS A 84 -6.88 0.87 -10.80
C LYS A 84 -7.59 -0.50 -10.76
N GLN A 85 -6.93 -1.56 -11.18
CA GLN A 85 -7.51 -2.91 -11.17
C GLN A 85 -7.68 -3.43 -9.74
N ILE A 86 -6.71 -3.17 -8.85
CA ILE A 86 -6.79 -3.56 -7.44
C ILE A 86 -7.96 -2.81 -6.78
N MET A 87 -8.09 -1.50 -7.00
CA MET A 87 -9.19 -0.69 -6.50
C MET A 87 -10.56 -1.21 -6.94
N ARG A 88 -10.70 -1.61 -8.21
CA ARG A 88 -11.93 -2.21 -8.73
C ARG A 88 -12.28 -3.53 -8.04
N LYS A 89 -11.28 -4.38 -7.76
CA LYS A 89 -11.49 -5.62 -6.99
C LYS A 89 -11.87 -5.34 -5.54
N ALA A 90 -11.24 -4.32 -4.94
CA ALA A 90 -11.50 -3.88 -3.57
C ALA A 90 -12.82 -3.10 -3.40
N GLN A 91 -13.52 -2.79 -4.50
CA GLN A 91 -14.67 -1.88 -4.51
C GLN A 91 -14.37 -0.56 -3.78
N ALA A 92 -13.14 -0.06 -3.94
CA ALA A 92 -12.71 1.17 -3.30
C ALA A 92 -13.31 2.36 -4.04
N ASP A 93 -13.89 3.31 -3.29
CA ASP A 93 -14.40 4.55 -3.83
C ASP A 93 -13.23 5.40 -4.39
N ASN A 94 -13.48 6.11 -5.48
CA ASN A 94 -12.57 7.08 -6.08
C ASN A 94 -12.20 8.20 -5.09
N ALA A 95 -13.07 8.51 -4.13
CA ALA A 95 -12.74 9.44 -3.05
C ALA A 95 -11.52 9.01 -2.21
N ASN A 96 -11.19 7.71 -2.19
CA ASN A 96 -10.03 7.17 -1.46
C ASN A 96 -8.76 7.09 -2.32
N ILE A 97 -8.77 7.54 -3.57
CA ILE A 97 -7.59 7.51 -4.46
C ILE A 97 -6.37 8.16 -3.80
N PRO A 98 -6.45 9.39 -3.24
CA PRO A 98 -5.26 10.04 -2.65
C PRO A 98 -4.65 9.21 -1.52
N GLU A 99 -5.51 8.62 -0.68
CA GLU A 99 -5.09 7.79 0.45
C GLU A 99 -4.46 6.46 0.01
N ILE A 100 -4.96 5.87 -1.07
CA ILE A 100 -4.43 4.64 -1.66
C ILE A 100 -3.07 4.90 -2.32
N ILE A 101 -2.94 5.99 -3.07
CA ILE A 101 -1.65 6.39 -3.66
C ILE A 101 -0.61 6.66 -2.57
N ASP A 102 -0.99 7.36 -1.50
CA ASP A 102 -0.13 7.63 -0.35
C ASP A 102 0.42 6.34 0.28
N ILE A 103 -0.45 5.37 0.62
CA ILE A 103 0.02 4.10 1.21
C ILE A 103 0.88 3.30 0.23
N VAL A 104 0.57 3.31 -1.07
CA VAL A 104 1.37 2.61 -2.09
C VAL A 104 2.78 3.21 -2.14
N ASN A 105 2.90 4.54 -2.17
CA ASN A 105 4.21 5.21 -2.17
C ASN A 105 5.01 4.87 -0.91
N VAL A 106 4.39 4.96 0.27
CA VAL A 106 5.05 4.58 1.54
C VAL A 106 5.53 3.14 1.51
N LEU A 107 4.73 2.21 0.98
CA LEU A 107 5.12 0.80 0.88
C LEU A 107 6.20 0.55 -0.18
N ILE A 108 6.26 1.34 -1.25
CA ILE A 108 7.35 1.31 -2.23
C ILE A 108 8.65 1.81 -1.59
N GLU A 109 8.61 2.94 -0.88
CA GLU A 109 9.77 3.50 -0.18
C GLU A 109 10.32 2.55 0.88
N LEU A 110 9.43 1.83 1.58
CA LEU A 110 9.81 0.81 2.55
C LEU A 110 10.25 -0.52 1.89
N GLY A 111 10.23 -0.61 0.57
CA GLY A 111 10.63 -1.80 -0.18
C GLY A 111 9.68 -2.99 -0.03
N VAL A 112 8.43 -2.74 0.39
CA VAL A 112 7.38 -3.76 0.57
C VAL A 112 6.66 -4.06 -0.73
N ILE A 113 6.45 -3.02 -1.53
CA ILE A 113 5.82 -3.12 -2.85
C ILE A 113 6.88 -2.79 -3.90
N GLU A 114 6.87 -3.53 -4.99
CA GLU A 114 7.65 -3.20 -6.18
C GLU A 114 6.71 -2.78 -7.32
N ASN A 115 7.19 -1.82 -8.12
CA ASN A 115 6.50 -1.35 -9.31
C ASN A 115 7.29 -1.75 -10.57
N SER A 116 6.57 -1.87 -11.69
CA SER A 116 7.11 -2.18 -13.03
C SER A 116 7.07 -0.99 -13.96
#